data_AF-A0A6L5FTZ8-F1
#
_entry.id   AF-A0A6L5FTZ8-F1
#
_cell.length_a   1.000
_cell.length_b   1.000
_cell.length_c   1.000
_cell.angle_alpha   90.00
_cell.angle_beta   90.00
_cell.angle_gamma   90.00
#
_symmetry.space_group_name_H-M   'P 1'
#
loop_
_entity.id
_entity.type
_entity.pdbx_description
1 polymer ?
#
loop_
_entity_poly.entity_id
_entity_poly.type
_entity_poly.pdbx_seq_one_letter_code
_entity_poly.pdbx_strand_id
1 'polypeptide(L)' 'MPCFKCGAVQTDPRKGGPSPWARGVVGDEQILLCPECQAVDPTWTEQLRVCEACGGTRLQIIMGSIVCRACGHDQTVRSD' A
#
# COMPACT_ATOMS: atom_id res chain seq x y z
N MET A 1 0.28 -12.35 -0.11
CA MET A 1 -0.12 -11.32 0.87
C MET A 1 -1.64 -11.26 0.88
N PRO A 2 -2.30 -11.68 1.96
CA PRO A 2 -3.75 -11.56 2.10
C PRO A 2 -4.17 -10.10 2.33
N CYS A 3 -5.46 -9.83 2.25
CA CYS A 3 -6.06 -8.55 2.61
C CYS A 3 -5.73 -8.21 4.07
N PHE A 4 -5.23 -7.00 4.31
CA PHE A 4 -4.86 -6.51 5.64
C PHE A 4 -6.04 -6.49 6.63
N LYS A 5 -7.27 -6.30 6.15
CA LYS A 5 -8.47 -6.23 7.00
C LYS A 5 -9.17 -7.58 7.18
N CYS A 6 -9.39 -8.32 6.10
CA CYS A 6 -10.25 -9.52 6.12
C CYS A 6 -9.52 -10.84 5.84
N GLY A 7 -8.22 -10.82 5.52
CA GLY A 7 -7.46 -12.03 5.23
C GLY A 7 -7.72 -12.66 3.85
N ALA A 8 -8.65 -12.13 3.04
CA ALA A 8 -8.92 -12.63 1.69
C ALA A 8 -7.65 -12.68 0.84
N VAL A 9 -7.49 -13.72 0.02
CA VAL A 9 -6.32 -13.84 -0.86
C VAL A 9 -6.67 -13.27 -2.23
N GLN A 10 -5.80 -12.43 -2.79
CA GLN A 10 -5.97 -11.93 -4.14
C GLN A 10 -6.00 -13.11 -5.12
N THR A 11 -7.14 -13.31 -5.77
CA THR A 11 -7.25 -14.19 -6.93
C THR A 11 -6.63 -13.51 -8.14
N ASP A 12 -5.95 -14.29 -8.98
CA ASP A 12 -5.20 -13.76 -10.11
C ASP A 12 -6.13 -12.92 -11.03
N PRO A 13 -5.88 -11.61 -11.23
CA PRO A 13 -6.71 -10.81 -12.11
C PRO A 13 -6.63 -11.39 -13.53
N ARG A 14 -7.77 -11.39 -14.26
CA ARG A 14 -7.77 -11.77 -15.67
C ARG A 14 -6.68 -10.98 -16.41
N LYS A 15 -5.85 -11.69 -17.17
CA LYS A 15 -4.58 -11.23 -17.76
C LYS A 15 -4.63 -9.76 -18.21
N GLY A 16 -3.74 -8.95 -17.64
CA GLY A 16 -3.33 -7.64 -18.16
C GLY A 16 -4.12 -6.42 -17.68
N GLY A 17 -5.17 -6.59 -16.87
CA GLY A 17 -5.93 -5.47 -16.30
C GLY A 17 -5.29 -4.86 -15.05
N PRO A 18 -5.61 -3.60 -14.70
CA PRO A 18 -5.26 -3.05 -13.40
C PRO A 18 -5.92 -3.89 -12.29
N SER A 19 -5.13 -4.28 -11.28
CA SER A 19 -5.70 -4.96 -10.12
C SER A 19 -6.62 -3.99 -9.37
N PRO A 20 -7.84 -4.40 -8.98
CA PRO A 20 -8.71 -3.58 -8.15
C PRO A 20 -8.24 -3.55 -6.68
N TRP A 21 -7.24 -4.35 -6.33
CA TRP A 21 -6.65 -4.36 -4.99
C TRP A 21 -5.71 -3.18 -4.81
N ALA A 22 -5.92 -2.43 -3.75
CA ALA A 22 -5.05 -1.33 -3.37
C ALA A 22 -3.81 -1.82 -2.64
N ARG A 23 -2.71 -1.09 -2.80
CA ARG A 23 -1.44 -1.30 -2.10
C ARG A 23 -1.00 0.00 -1.45
N GLY A 24 -0.38 -0.11 -0.29
CA GLY A 24 0.17 1.01 0.46
C GLY A 24 0.99 0.54 1.65
N VAL A 25 1.41 1.47 2.49
CA VAL A 25 2.19 1.20 3.69
C VAL A 25 1.45 1.72 4.91
N VAL A 26 1.31 0.90 5.96
CA VAL A 26 0.78 1.27 7.27
C VAL A 26 1.88 1.01 8.29
N GLY A 27 2.27 2.03 9.08
CA GLY A 27 3.47 1.94 9.90
C GLY A 27 4.69 1.61 9.04
N ASP A 28 5.27 0.43 9.27
CA ASP A 28 6.40 -0.13 8.52
C ASP A 28 6.03 -1.45 7.79
N GLU A 29 4.74 -1.67 7.53
CA GLU A 29 4.25 -2.87 6.85
C GLU A 29 3.67 -2.55 5.46
N GLN A 30 4.09 -3.33 4.47
CA GLN A 30 3.47 -3.31 3.15
C GLN A 30 2.13 -4.03 3.24
N ILE A 31 1.04 -3.33 2.90
CA ILE A 31 -0.30 -3.89 2.92
C ILE A 31 -0.86 -4.09 1.51
N LEU A 32 -1.83 -5.00 1.44
CA LEU A 32 -2.71 -5.22 0.31
C LEU A 32 -4.16 -5.13 0.83
N LEU A 33 -5.04 -4.38 0.17
CA LEU A 33 -6.43 -4.19 0.61
C LEU A 33 -7.42 -4.60 -0.50
N CYS A 34 -8.35 -5.48 -0.19
CA CYS A 34 -9.31 -5.98 -1.16
C CYS A 34 -10.38 -4.93 -1.50
N PRO A 35 -11.01 -5.02 -2.69
CA PRO A 35 -12.03 -4.07 -3.12
C PRO A 35 -13.22 -3.99 -2.16
N GLU A 36 -13.61 -5.10 -1.55
CA GLU A 36 -14.71 -5.13 -0.58
C GLU A 36 -14.37 -4.32 0.68
N CYS A 37 -13.16 -4.47 1.22
CA CYS A 37 -12.72 -3.69 2.37
C CYS A 37 -12.51 -2.21 2.02
N GLN A 38 -12.08 -1.89 0.79
CA GLN A 38 -12.01 -0.51 0.32
C GLN A 38 -13.40 0.14 0.26
N ALA A 39 -14.43 -0.61 -0.14
CA ALA A 39 -15.80 -0.11 -0.21
C ALA A 39 -16.46 0.02 1.18
N VAL A 40 -16.13 -0.89 2.12
CA VAL A 40 -16.65 -0.87 3.50
C VAL A 40 -16.09 0.30 4.31
N ASP A 41 -14.81 0.63 4.13
CA ASP A 41 -14.13 1.73 4.85
C ASP A 41 -13.50 2.69 3.83
N PRO A 42 -14.24 3.67 3.26
CA PRO A 42 -13.71 4.58 2.24
C PRO A 42 -12.57 5.48 2.71
N THR A 43 -12.40 5.68 4.03
CA THR A 43 -11.32 6.49 4.60
C THR A 43 -10.08 5.66 4.92
N TRP A 44 -10.02 4.40 4.47
CA TRP A 44 -8.87 3.50 4.64
C TRP A 44 -7.53 4.13 4.21
N THR A 45 -7.54 5.07 3.25
CA THR A 45 -6.34 5.78 2.79
C THR A 45 -5.70 6.68 3.85
N GLU A 46 -6.47 7.14 4.84
CA GLU A 46 -5.97 8.00 5.94
C GLU A 46 -5.04 7.23 6.89
N GLN A 47 -5.14 5.90 6.92
CA GLN A 47 -4.26 5.03 7.70
C GLN A 47 -2.90 4.81 6.99
N LEU A 48 -2.79 5.18 5.71
CA LEU A 48 -1.56 5.01 4.96
C LEU A 48 -0.52 6.06 5.36
N ARG A 49 0.75 5.64 5.38
CA ARG A 49 1.86 6.58 5.38
C ARG A 49 1.80 7.45 4.11
N VAL A 50 2.09 8.72 4.27
CA VAL A 50 2.25 9.69 3.18
C VAL A 50 3.71 9.89 2.86
N CYS A 51 4.03 10.15 1.59
CA CYS A 51 5.36 10.55 1.17
C CYS A 51 5.71 11.92 1.75
N GLU A 52 6.80 12.03 2.51
CA GLU A 52 7.30 13.28 3.07
C GLU A 52 7.62 14.35 2.00
N ALA A 53 7.91 13.93 0.77
CA ALA A 53 8.25 14.85 -0.33
C ALA A 53 7.06 15.34 -1.16
N CYS A 54 6.01 14.52 -1.36
CA CYS A 54 4.92 14.86 -2.28
C CYS A 54 3.51 14.61 -1.73
N GLY A 55 3.38 14.11 -0.50
CA GLY A 55 2.09 13.78 0.14
C GLY A 55 1.38 12.54 -0.44
N GLY A 56 1.91 11.92 -1.50
CA GLY A 56 1.31 10.74 -2.12
C GLY A 56 1.39 9.49 -1.24
N THR A 57 0.40 8.60 -1.36
CA THR A 57 0.28 7.35 -0.58
C THR A 57 0.72 6.09 -1.35
N ARG A 58 1.18 6.25 -2.60
CA ARG A 58 1.68 5.15 -3.44
C ARG A 58 3.09 4.73 -3.01
N LEU A 59 3.21 4.20 -1.80
CA LEU A 59 4.47 3.79 -1.18
C LEU A 59 4.71 2.28 -1.30
N GLN A 60 5.98 1.89 -1.38
CA GLN A 60 6.41 0.49 -1.37
C GLN A 60 7.58 0.27 -0.41
N ILE A 61 7.60 -0.87 0.27
CA ILE A 61 8.75 -1.28 1.08
C ILE A 61 9.70 -2.10 0.21
N ILE A 62 10.91 -1.60 0.04
CA ILE A 62 11.95 -2.24 -0.79
C ILE A 62 13.26 -2.19 0.00
N MET A 63 13.85 -3.35 0.28
CA MET A 63 15.16 -3.46 0.96
C MET A 63 15.28 -2.65 2.27
N GLY A 64 14.20 -2.56 3.06
CA GLY A 64 14.20 -1.78 4.30
C GLY A 64 13.98 -0.28 4.12
N SER A 65 13.64 0.18 2.92
CA SER A 65 13.26 1.57 2.63
C SER A 65 11.80 1.68 2.23
N ILE A 66 11.16 2.82 2.54
CA ILE A 66 9.82 3.15 2.05
C ILE A 66 9.95 4.12 0.88
N VAL A 67 9.76 3.60 -0.34
CA VAL A 67 9.94 4.34 -1.59
C VAL A 67 8.60 4.79 -2.17
N CYS A 68 8.49 6.08 -2.50
CA CYS A 68 7.31 6.64 -3.16
C CYS A 68 7.33 6.39 -4.67
N ARG A 69 6.33 5.67 -5.18
CA ARG A 69 6.18 5.38 -6.61
C ARG A 69 5.73 6.58 -7.44
N ALA A 70 5.24 7.65 -6.80
CA ALA A 70 4.81 8.85 -7.50
C ALA A 70 5.97 9.80 -7.82
N CYS A 71 6.91 10.00 -6.88
CA CYS A 71 8.02 10.95 -7.05
C CYS A 71 9.43 10.34 -6.90
N GLY A 72 9.54 9.08 -6.51
CA GLY A 72 10.82 8.39 -6.33
C GLY A 72 11.52 8.65 -4.99
N HIS A 73 10.94 9.44 -4.09
CA HIS A 73 11.54 9.73 -2.79
C HIS A 73 11.68 8.46 -1.94
N ASP A 74 12.87 8.26 -1.38
CA ASP A 74 13.21 7.16 -0.48
C ASP A 74 13.23 7.66 0.96
N GLN A 75 12.34 7.10 1.78
CA GLN A 75 12.27 7.34 3.20
C GLN A 75 12.97 6.17 3.89
N THR A 76 14.28 6.30 4.11
CA THR A 76 15.07 5.32 4.85
C THR A 76 14.52 5.21 6.26
N VAL A 77 13.88 4.08 6.61
CA VAL A 77 13.58 3.78 8.02
C VAL A 77 14.90 3.35 8.66
N ARG A 78 15.55 4.29 9.34
CA ARG A 78 16.76 3.98 10.12
C ARG A 78 16.36 3.01 11.23
N SER A 79 16.81 1.76 11.12
CA SER A 79 16.86 0.86 12.27
C SER A 79 17.86 1.44 13.26
N ASP A 80 17.37 1.96 14.40
CA ASP A 80 18.21 2.22 15.57
C ASP A 80 18.53 0.90 16.27
#